data_AF-K7LCZ0-F1
#
_entry.id   AF-K7LCZ0-F1
#
_cell.length_a   1.000
_cell.length_b   1.000
_cell.length_c   1.000
_cell.angle_alpha   90.00
_cell.angle_beta   90.00
_cell.angle_gamma   90.00
#
_symmetry.space_group_name_H-M   'P 1'
#
loop_
_entity.id
_entity.type
_entity.pdbx_description
1 polymer ?
#
loop_
_entity_poly.entity_id
_entity_poly.type
_entity_poly.pdbx_seq_one_letter_code
_entity_poly.pdbx_strand_id
1 'polypeptide(L)' 'MFKAYNCDDLISKWEGMYSSDGSSETDIWPFFKNLASDVISRTTFGSSYEEGRRIFQLLKEQNELTLQTLLKVNIPGWR' A
#
# COMPACT_ATOMS: atom_id res chain seq x y z
N MET A 1 2.11 10.95 20.31
CA MET A 1 0.98 10.48 19.48
C MET A 1 1.44 10.57 18.03
N PHE A 2 1.78 9.45 17.40
CA PHE A 2 2.28 9.44 16.02
C PHE A 2 1.15 9.80 15.05
N LYS A 3 1.39 10.73 14.12
CA LYS A 3 0.36 11.21 13.19
C LYS A 3 -0.04 10.05 12.29
N ALA A 4 -1.32 9.71 12.37
CA ALA A 4 -1.94 8.69 11.56
C ALA A 4 -1.98 9.11 10.09
N TYR A 5 -1.36 8.36 9.16
CA TYR A 5 -1.64 8.56 7.74
C TYR A 5 -3.13 8.32 7.49
N ASN A 6 -3.83 9.33 6.97
CA ASN A 6 -5.27 9.30 6.72
C ASN A 6 -5.57 9.70 5.26
N CYS A 7 -6.84 9.61 4.87
CA CYS A 7 -7.26 9.99 3.51
C CYS A 7 -6.98 11.47 3.22
N ASP A 8 -7.10 12.35 4.21
CA ASP A 8 -6.91 13.80 4.05
C ASP A 8 -5.45 14.15 3.73
N ASP A 9 -4.49 13.51 4.42
CA ASP A 9 -3.05 13.66 4.15
C ASP A 9 -2.69 13.14 2.74
N LEU A 10 -3.37 12.10 2.27
CA LEU A 10 -3.19 11.55 0.92
C LEU A 10 -3.76 12.48 -0.15
N ILE A 11 -4.99 12.97 0.02
CA ILE A 11 -5.62 13.94 -0.90
C ILE A 11 -4.80 15.22 -0.95
N SER A 12 -4.40 15.77 0.20
CA SER A 12 -3.58 17.00 0.25
C SER A 12 -2.26 16.84 -0.51
N LYS A 13 -1.66 15.64 -0.45
CA LYS A 13 -0.42 15.35 -1.16
C LYS A 13 -0.63 15.18 -2.67
N TRP A 14 -1.77 14.62 -3.09
CA TRP A 14 -2.15 14.54 -4.51
C TRP A 14 -2.50 15.91 -5.09
N GLU A 15 -3.22 16.74 -4.34
CA GLU A 15 -3.52 18.13 -4.73
C GLU A 15 -2.22 18.93 -4.93
N GLY A 16 -1.23 18.74 -4.06
CA GLY A 16 0.09 19.36 -4.21
C GLY A 16 0.93 18.82 -5.37
N MET A 17 0.59 17.64 -5.92
CA MET A 17 1.23 17.07 -7.12
C MET A 17 0.60 17.54 -8.43
N TYR A 18 -0.59 18.16 -8.36
CA TYR A 18 -1.28 18.67 -9.54
C TYR A 18 -0.40 19.72 -10.21
N SER A 19 0.15 19.35 -11.37
CA SER A 19 1.02 20.21 -12.16
C SER A 19 0.19 21.31 -12.84
N SER A 20 0.84 22.45 -13.08
CA SER A 20 0.18 23.64 -13.67
C SER A 20 -0.26 23.44 -15.12
N ASP A 21 0.11 22.33 -15.76
CA ASP A 21 -0.22 21.98 -17.13
C ASP A 21 -1.66 21.47 -17.32
N GLY A 22 -2.47 21.48 -16.27
CA GLY A 22 -3.91 21.25 -16.33
C GLY A 22 -4.32 19.78 -16.30
N SER A 23 -3.37 18.85 -16.48
CA SER A 23 -3.57 17.42 -16.32
C SER A 23 -2.24 16.72 -16.10
N SER A 24 -2.15 15.88 -15.07
CA SER A 24 -0.96 15.05 -14.81
C SER A 24 -1.37 13.62 -14.48
N GLU A 25 -0.62 12.65 -14.96
CA GLU A 25 -0.73 11.25 -14.55
C GLU A 25 0.27 10.99 -13.42
N THR A 26 -0.19 10.40 -12.32
CA THR A 26 0.66 10.10 -11.16
C THR A 26 0.41 8.67 -10.70
N ASP A 27 1.48 7.92 -10.44
CA ASP A 27 1.36 6.61 -9.80
C ASP A 27 0.93 6.78 -8.34
N ILE A 28 -0.34 6.48 -8.08
CA ILE A 28 -0.93 6.56 -6.76
C ILE A 28 -0.68 5.31 -5.90
N TRP A 29 -0.13 4.24 -6.48
CA TRP A 29 0.04 2.95 -5.82
C TRP A 29 0.86 3.02 -4.51
N PRO A 30 1.98 3.76 -4.43
CA PRO A 30 2.74 3.88 -3.19
C PRO A 30 1.94 4.52 -2.05
N PHE A 31 1.06 5.47 -2.36
CA PHE A 31 0.24 6.17 -1.37
C PHE A 31 -0.82 5.24 -0.79
N PHE A 32 -1.50 4.50 -1.67
CA PHE A 32 -2.52 3.54 -1.25
C PHE A 32 -1.90 2.41 -0.42
N LYS A 33 -0.73 1.91 -0.83
CA LYS A 33 0.01 0.91 -0.06
C LYS A 33 0.33 1.38 1.36
N ASN A 34 0.83 2.61 1.51
CA ASN A 34 1.14 3.16 2.83
C ASN A 34 -0.11 3.34 3.69
N LEU A 35 -1.20 3.85 3.12
CA LEU A 35 -2.49 3.98 3.81
C LEU A 35 -3.01 2.63 4.30
N ALA A 36 -3.04 1.62 3.42
CA ALA A 36 -3.49 0.28 3.79
C ALA A 36 -2.62 -0.33 4.89
N SER A 37 -1.29 -0.21 4.78
CA SER A 37 -0.35 -0.66 5.82
C SER A 37 -0.62 0.01 7.17
N ASP A 38 -0.85 1.32 7.20
CA ASP A 38 -1.16 2.05 8.43
C ASP A 38 -2.50 1.64 9.05
N VAL A 39 -3.55 1.47 8.23
CA VAL A 39 -4.87 1.01 8.69
C VAL A 39 -4.81 -0.41 9.26
N ILE A 40 -4.11 -1.32 8.57
CA ILE A 40 -3.94 -2.71 9.05
C ILE A 40 -3.11 -2.71 10.33
N SER A 41 -2.04 -1.92 10.42
CA SER A 41 -1.24 -1.82 11.64
C SER A 41 -2.03 -1.32 12.84
N ARG A 42 -2.86 -0.28 12.67
CA ARG A 42 -3.67 0.24 13.78
C ARG A 42 -4.72 -0.75 14.23
N THR A 43 -5.34 -1.46 13.30
CA THR A 43 -6.39 -2.43 13.63
C THR A 43 -5.82 -3.72 14.23
N THR A 44 -4.61 -4.12 13.83
CA THR A 44 -3.98 -5.37 14.29
C THR A 44 -3.12 -5.18 15.54
N PHE A 45 -2.27 -4.14 15.56
CA PHE A 45 -1.29 -3.88 16.63
C PHE A 45 -1.67 -2.70 17.54
N GLY A 46 -2.75 -1.98 17.21
CA GLY A 46 -3.16 -0.78 17.97
C GLY A 46 -2.26 0.44 17.74
N SER A 47 -1.25 0.36 16.86
CA SER A 47 -0.22 1.39 16.69
C SER A 47 0.11 1.65 15.21
N SER A 48 1.30 2.16 14.89
CA SER A 48 1.69 2.57 13.55
C SER A 48 2.28 1.42 12.72
N TYR A 49 2.46 1.66 11.41
CA TYR A 49 3.22 0.77 10.54
C TYR A 49 4.57 0.31 11.11
N GLU A 50 5.28 1.18 11.82
CA GLU A 50 6.63 0.89 12.35
C GLU A 50 6.68 -0.30 13.29
N GLU A 51 5.66 -0.49 14.14
CA GLU A 51 5.58 -1.63 15.05
C GLU A 51 5.37 -2.93 14.28
N GLY A 52 4.53 -2.89 13.24
CA GLY A 52 4.25 -4.02 12.36
C GLY A 52 5.28 -4.23 11.25
N ARG A 53 6.29 -3.35 11.11
CA ARG A 53 7.13 -3.24 9.91
C ARG A 53 7.79 -4.55 9.51
N ARG A 54 8.28 -5.32 10.49
CA ARG A 54 8.88 -6.64 10.24
C ARG A 54 7.87 -7.63 9.66
N ILE A 55 6.64 -7.63 10.15
CA ILE A 55 5.57 -8.50 9.65
C ILE A 55 5.20 -8.12 8.23
N PHE A 56 5.05 -6.81 7.93
CA PHE A 56 4.78 -6.36 6.56
C PHE A 56 5.90 -6.69 5.58
N GLN A 57 7.17 -6.61 6.02
CA GLN A 57 8.31 -7.04 5.20
C GLN A 57 8.22 -8.53 4.85
N LEU A 58 7.94 -9.38 5.85
CA LEU A 58 7.78 -10.81 5.62
C LEU A 58 6.56 -11.13 4.75
N LEU A 59 5.42 -10.45 4.97
CA LEU A 59 4.23 -10.60 4.13
C LEU A 59 4.50 -10.16 2.70
N LYS A 60 5.31 -9.12 2.48
CA LYS A 60 5.73 -8.69 1.15
C LYS A 60 6.57 -9.77 0.45
N GLU A 61 7.59 -10.29 1.13
CA GLU A 61 8.42 -11.38 0.61
C GLU A 61 7.58 -12.63 0.28
N GLN A 62 6.68 -13.01 1.19
CA GLN A 62 5.79 -14.14 0.99
C GLN A 62 4.83 -13.91 -0.18
N ASN A 63 4.28 -12.71 -0.32
CA ASN A 63 3.38 -12.36 -1.42
C ASN A 63 4.12 -12.42 -2.77
N GLU A 64 5.35 -11.92 -2.86
CA GLU A 64 6.18 -12.02 -4.06
C GLU A 64 6.45 -13.47 -4.46
N LEU A 65 6.82 -14.34 -3.51
CA LEU A 65 7.03 -15.77 -3.76
C LEU A 65 5.73 -16.49 -4.15
N THR A 66 4.61 -16.13 -3.51
CA THR A 66 3.30 -16.70 -3.78
C THR A 66 2.83 -16.32 -5.18
N LEU A 67 2.95 -15.05 -5.57
CA LEU A 67 2.65 -14.57 -6.92
C LEU A 67 3.49 -15.29 -7.98
N GLN A 68 4.80 -15.42 -7.77
CA GLN A 68 5.66 -16.17 -8.69
C GLN A 68 5.21 -17.62 -8.87
N THR A 69 4.70 -18.24 -7.81
CA THR A 69 4.18 -19.60 -7.87
C THR A 69 2.82 -19.64 -8.57
N LEU A 70 1.89 -18.77 -8.16
CA LEU A 70 0.54 -18.70 -8.72
C LEU A 70 0.55 -18.39 -10.22
N LEU A 71 1.43 -17.50 -10.68
CA LEU A 71 1.55 -17.17 -12.11
C LEU A 71 2.09 -18.35 -12.94
N LYS A 72 2.78 -19.31 -12.32
CA LYS A 72 3.24 -20.56 -12.97
C LYS A 72 2.19 -21.67 -12.90
N VAL A 73 1.29 -21.62 -11.92
CA VAL A 73 0.21 -22.59 -11.78
C VAL A 73 -0.84 -22.30 -12.85
N ASN A 74 -0.97 -23.20 -13.82
CA ASN A 74 -2.06 -23.13 -14.78
C ASN A 74 -3.32 -23.72 -14.11
N ILE A 75 -4.20 -22.87 -13.60
CA ILE A 75 -5.49 -23.29 -13.03
C ILE A 75 -6.44 -23.56 -14.20
N PRO A 76 -6.93 -24.80 -14.40
CA PRO A 76 -7.90 -25.09 -15.45
C PRO A 76 -9.15 -24.21 -15.30
N GLY A 77 -9.52 -23.47 -16.36
CA GLY A 77 -10.68 -22.56 -16.39
C GLY A 77 -10.41 -21.10 -15.99
N TRP A 78 -9.16 -20.73 -15.66
CA TRP A 78 -8.80 -19.35 -15.27
C TRP A 78 -8.48 -18.42 -16.46
N ARG A 79 -8.50 -18.95 -17.69
CA ARG A 79 -8.41 -18.24 -18.97
C ARG A 79 -9.47 -18.79 -19.90
#